data_AF-A0A971ET09-F1
#
_entry.id   AF-A0A971ET09-F1
#
_cell.length_a   1.000
_cell.length_b   1.000
_cell.length_c   1.000
_cell.angle_alpha   90.00
_cell.angle_beta   90.00
_cell.angle_gamma   90.00
#
_symmetry.space_group_name_H-M   'P 1'
#
loop_
_entity.id
_entity.type
_entity.pdbx_description
1 polymer ?
#
loop_
_entity_poly.entity_id
_entity_poly.type
_entity_poly.pdbx_seq_one_letter_code
_entity_poly.pdbx_strand_id
1 'polypeptide(L)'
;MPNLPPSAAQAWENKEKLVIFTTVDSAGTPNSIYVVFVKKYAEDRFVIADNYFSKTRANIHSGSRGALLYITAGRQAYQVKGRINYVTEGEIFNDMKRWNNPAFPGGGAAVLHVEEVYCGAEKLL
;
A
#
# COMPACT_ATOMS: atom_id res chain seq x y z
N MET A 1 -10.96 -1.86 11.89
CA MET A 1 -10.09 -0.76 11.38
C MET A 1 -10.98 0.20 10.61
N PRO A 2 -10.66 1.49 10.53
CA PRO A 2 -11.51 2.42 9.79
C PRO A 2 -11.47 2.12 8.28
N ASN A 3 -12.55 2.48 7.59
CA ASN A 3 -12.69 2.30 6.15
C ASN A 3 -12.25 3.55 5.40
N LEU A 4 -11.81 3.39 4.16
CA LEU A 4 -11.59 4.49 3.23
C LEU A 4 -12.83 5.39 3.13
N PRO A 5 -12.65 6.72 3.20
CA PRO A 5 -13.68 7.66 2.80
C PRO A 5 -14.11 7.43 1.33
N PRO A 6 -15.39 7.60 0.99
CA PRO A 6 -15.90 7.32 -0.37
C PRO A 6 -15.13 8.04 -1.48
N SER A 7 -14.69 9.29 -1.25
CA SER A 7 -13.90 10.07 -2.21
C SER A 7 -12.55 9.41 -2.51
N ALA A 8 -11.83 8.95 -1.49
CA ALA A 8 -10.56 8.27 -1.61
C ALA A 8 -10.72 6.90 -2.30
N ALA A 9 -11.76 6.14 -1.95
CA ALA A 9 -12.08 4.87 -2.58
C ALA A 9 -12.41 5.03 -4.08
N GLN A 10 -13.23 6.03 -4.45
CA GLN A 10 -13.54 6.31 -5.85
C GLN A 10 -12.32 6.81 -6.64
N ALA A 11 -11.46 7.62 -6.01
CA ALA A 11 -10.21 8.07 -6.62
C ALA A 11 -9.25 6.90 -6.88
N TRP A 12 -9.24 5.87 -6.02
CA TRP A 12 -8.40 4.69 -6.22
C TRP A 12 -8.73 3.92 -7.51
N GLU A 13 -10.01 3.87 -7.89
CA GLU A 13 -10.46 3.22 -9.13
C GLU A 13 -10.01 3.98 -10.38
N ASN A 14 -9.75 5.28 -10.26
CA ASN A 14 -9.36 6.18 -11.36
C ASN A 14 -7.90 6.69 -11.23
N LYS A 15 -7.08 6.00 -10.44
CA LYS A 15 -5.68 6.39 -10.21
C LYS A 15 -4.79 6.09 -11.41
N GLU A 16 -3.67 6.79 -11.47
CA GLU A 16 -2.53 6.42 -12.28
C GLU A 16 -1.94 5.07 -11.84
N LYS A 17 -1.41 4.31 -12.82
CA LYS A 17 -0.95 2.93 -12.60
C LYS A 17 0.19 2.83 -11.58
N LEU A 18 1.11 3.78 -11.59
CA LEU A 18 2.22 3.83 -10.63
C LEU A 18 1.76 4.54 -9.36
N VAL A 19 1.95 3.89 -8.22
CA VAL A 19 1.77 4.51 -6.90
C VAL A 19 3.06 4.42 -6.11
N ILE A 20 3.19 5.26 -5.09
CA ILE A 20 4.35 5.28 -4.22
C ILE A 20 3.99 4.60 -2.90
N PHE A 21 4.82 3.65 -2.47
CA PHE A 21 4.74 3.05 -1.15
C PHE A 21 5.97 3.44 -0.34
N THR A 22 5.73 4.01 0.83
CA THR A 22 6.76 4.49 1.75
C THR A 22 6.70 3.72 3.04
N THR A 23 7.88 3.34 3.52
CA THR A 23 8.14 2.71 4.82
C THR A 23 9.22 3.54 5.53
N VAL A 24 9.49 3.24 6.79
CA VAL A 24 10.49 3.93 7.61
C VAL A 24 11.32 2.88 8.35
N ASP A 25 12.63 3.05 8.38
CA ASP A 25 13.50 2.17 9.15
C ASP A 25 13.45 2.48 10.67
N SER A 26 14.16 1.70 11.48
CA SER A 26 14.22 1.89 12.93
C SER A 26 14.91 3.18 13.38
N ALA A 27 15.67 3.84 12.50
CA ALA A 27 16.30 5.13 12.76
C ALA A 27 15.40 6.31 12.36
N GLY A 28 14.20 6.06 11.84
CA GLY A 28 13.29 7.10 11.36
C GLY A 28 13.56 7.56 9.93
N THR A 29 14.42 6.86 9.17
CA THR A 29 14.74 7.23 7.78
C THR A 29 13.68 6.65 6.83
N PRO A 30 13.05 7.48 5.98
CA PRO A 30 12.05 6.99 5.03
C PRO A 30 12.68 6.23 3.85
N ASN A 31 11.97 5.23 3.36
CA ASN A 31 12.24 4.51 2.12
C ASN A 31 10.98 4.47 1.26
N SER A 32 11.02 5.13 0.10
CA SER A 32 9.90 5.27 -0.85
C SER A 32 10.21 4.54 -2.15
N ILE A 33 9.26 3.74 -2.62
CA ILE A 33 9.40 2.95 -3.85
C ILE A 33 8.17 3.12 -4.74
N TYR A 34 8.35 2.97 -6.05
CA TYR A 34 7.22 2.81 -6.97
C TYR A 34 6.71 1.37 -6.92
N VAL A 35 5.39 1.21 -6.88
CA VAL A 35 4.72 -0.09 -6.96
C VAL A 35 3.58 -0.02 -7.96
N VAL A 36 3.41 -1.12 -8.70
CA VAL A 36 2.38 -1.30 -9.74
C VAL A 36 1.42 -2.42 -9.37
N PHE A 37 1.93 -3.46 -8.70
CA PHE A 37 1.16 -4.61 -8.24
C PHE A 37 0.60 -4.32 -6.84
N VAL A 38 -0.47 -3.54 -6.83
CA VAL A 38 -1.19 -3.14 -5.62
C VAL A 38 -2.69 -3.19 -5.85
N LYS A 39 -3.43 -3.64 -4.83
CA LYS A 39 -4.89 -3.78 -4.87
C LYS A 39 -5.50 -3.22 -3.60
N LYS A 40 -6.64 -2.53 -3.74
CA LYS A 40 -7.57 -2.29 -2.63
C LYS A 40 -8.27 -3.62 -2.36
N TYR A 41 -7.84 -4.33 -1.33
CA TYR A 41 -8.35 -5.66 -1.03
C TYR A 41 -9.72 -5.58 -0.35
N ALA A 42 -9.87 -4.60 0.54
CA ALA A 42 -11.14 -4.20 1.14
C ALA A 42 -11.09 -2.69 1.45
N GLU A 43 -12.17 -2.11 1.97
CA GLU A 43 -12.19 -0.68 2.31
C GLU A 43 -11.23 -0.31 3.45
N ASP A 44 -10.81 -1.27 4.26
CA ASP A 44 -9.92 -1.05 5.40
C ASP A 44 -8.46 -1.43 5.12
N ARG A 45 -8.13 -1.96 3.92
CA ARG A 45 -6.76 -2.42 3.63
C ARG A 45 -6.38 -2.49 2.15
N PHE A 46 -5.12 -2.18 1.90
CA PHE A 46 -4.44 -2.37 0.62
C PHE A 46 -3.43 -3.51 0.72
N VAL A 47 -3.23 -4.19 -0.40
CA VAL A 47 -2.26 -5.28 -0.52
C VAL A 47 -1.27 -4.93 -1.61
N ILE A 48 0.02 -4.91 -1.26
CA ILE A 48 1.13 -4.64 -2.17
C ILE A 48 1.92 -5.95 -2.33
N ALA A 49 2.11 -6.39 -3.58
CA ALA A 49 2.89 -7.58 -3.87
C ALA A 49 4.39 -7.33 -3.66
N ASP A 50 5.03 -8.20 -2.88
CA ASP A 50 6.47 -8.22 -2.74
C ASP A 50 7.10 -9.04 -3.87
N ASN A 51 7.55 -8.34 -4.90
CA ASN A 51 8.29 -8.95 -5.99
C ASN A 51 9.81 -8.93 -5.76
N TYR A 52 10.33 -7.85 -5.16
CA TYR A 52 11.77 -7.64 -4.92
C TYR A 52 12.04 -6.75 -3.69
N PHE A 53 11.17 -6.74 -2.68
CA PHE A 53 11.40 -5.93 -1.50
C PHE A 53 12.61 -6.46 -0.74
N SER A 54 13.63 -5.61 -0.64
CA SER A 54 14.75 -5.79 0.28
C SER A 54 14.58 -4.83 1.47
N LYS A 55 14.92 -3.55 1.31
CA LYS A 55 14.77 -2.51 2.35
C LYS A 55 13.34 -2.38 2.88
N THR A 56 12.36 -2.33 1.98
CA THR A 56 10.93 -2.26 2.36
C THR A 56 10.53 -3.41 3.29
N ARG A 57 10.99 -4.63 3.00
CA ARG A 57 10.69 -5.82 3.81
C ARG A 57 11.36 -5.75 5.18
N ALA A 58 12.63 -5.35 5.22
CA ALA A 58 13.36 -5.14 6.46
C ALA A 58 12.66 -4.11 7.36
N ASN A 59 12.22 -2.97 6.80
CA ASN A 59 11.47 -1.95 7.52
C ASN A 59 10.15 -2.50 8.09
N ILE A 60 9.39 -3.27 7.30
CA ILE A 60 8.14 -3.86 7.77
C ILE A 60 8.39 -4.80 8.96
N HIS A 61 9.41 -5.65 8.88
CA HIS A 61 9.77 -6.56 9.97
C HIS A 61 10.30 -5.83 11.22
N SER A 62 10.84 -4.62 11.08
CA SER A 62 11.21 -3.77 12.22
C SER A 62 10.04 -2.94 12.78
N GLY A 63 8.81 -3.18 12.33
CA GLY A 63 7.60 -2.52 12.85
C GLY A 63 7.24 -1.19 12.18
N SER A 64 7.72 -0.95 10.95
CA SER A 64 7.41 0.26 10.18
C SER A 64 5.90 0.51 10.05
N ARG A 65 5.51 1.78 10.15
CA ARG A 65 4.25 2.28 9.55
C ARG A 65 4.42 2.45 8.04
N GLY A 66 3.32 2.45 7.31
CA GLY A 66 3.30 2.62 5.86
C GLY A 66 2.54 3.85 5.42
N ALA A 67 2.93 4.39 4.27
CA ALA A 67 2.14 5.34 3.51
C ALA A 67 2.04 4.90 2.04
N LEU A 68 0.83 4.90 1.50
CA LEU A 68 0.56 4.69 0.08
C LEU A 68 0.07 6.01 -0.52
N LEU A 69 0.81 6.54 -1.49
CA LEU A 69 0.50 7.76 -2.20
C LEU A 69 0.09 7.42 -3.64
N TYR A 70 -1.09 7.85 -4.04
CA TYR A 70 -1.59 7.70 -5.40
C TYR A 70 -2.19 9.01 -5.90
N ILE A 71 -2.24 9.15 -7.22
CA ILE A 71 -2.77 10.34 -7.90
C ILE A 71 -3.72 9.91 -9.01
N THR A 72 -4.78 10.69 -9.25
CA THR A 72 -5.68 10.47 -10.38
C THR A 72 -5.17 11.18 -11.63
N ALA A 73 -5.73 10.84 -12.81
CA ALA A 73 -5.45 11.57 -14.06
C ALA A 73 -5.77 13.08 -13.94
N GLY A 74 -6.77 13.44 -13.12
CA GLY A 74 -7.12 14.82 -12.78
C GLY A 74 -6.16 15.49 -11.76
N ARG A 75 -5.02 14.86 -11.47
CA ARG A 75 -3.98 15.32 -10.54
C ARG A 75 -4.42 15.48 -9.07
N GLN A 76 -5.51 14.83 -8.67
CA GLN A 76 -5.90 14.77 -7.27
C GLN A 76 -5.12 13.66 -6.57
N ALA A 77 -4.39 14.01 -5.50
CA ALA A 77 -3.48 13.10 -4.81
C ALA A 77 -3.99 12.73 -3.42
N TYR A 78 -3.88 11.44 -3.10
CA TYR A 78 -4.36 10.87 -1.86
C TYR A 78 -3.25 10.10 -1.15
N GLN A 79 -3.20 10.20 0.18
CA GLN A 79 -2.31 9.43 1.02
C GLN A 79 -3.14 8.53 1.92
N VAL A 80 -2.84 7.24 1.95
CA VAL A 80 -3.36 6.28 2.93
C VAL A 80 -2.21 5.89 3.84
N LYS A 81 -2.37 6.03 5.16
CA LYS A 81 -1.34 5.72 6.14
C LYS A 81 -1.85 4.74 7.18
N GLY A 82 -0.96 3.90 7.70
CA GLY A 82 -1.29 3.02 8.82
C GLY A 82 -0.26 1.94 9.06
N ARG A 83 -0.68 0.87 9.75
CA ARG A 83 0.18 -0.28 10.08
C ARG A 83 0.30 -1.24 8.91
N ILE A 84 1.42 -1.96 8.86
CA ILE A 84 1.69 -2.95 7.83
C ILE A 84 1.80 -4.33 8.47
N ASN A 85 1.06 -5.30 7.94
CA ASN A 85 1.29 -6.72 8.21
C ASN A 85 1.95 -7.35 6.99
N TYR A 86 2.94 -8.21 7.19
CA TYR A 86 3.56 -8.96 6.09
C TYR A 86 3.10 -10.41 6.14
N VAL A 87 2.62 -10.94 5.02
CA VAL A 87 2.14 -12.34 4.92
C VAL A 87 2.82 -13.06 3.76
N THR A 88 3.15 -14.32 3.97
CA THR A 88 3.77 -15.22 2.98
C THR A 88 2.91 -16.44 2.67
N GLU A 89 1.74 -16.54 3.31
CA GLU A 89 0.79 -17.63 3.18
C GLU A 89 -0.62 -17.15 3.56
N GLY A 90 -1.61 -18.02 3.38
CA GLY A 90 -3.02 -17.74 3.70
C GLY A 90 -3.77 -16.99 2.58
N GLU A 91 -5.01 -16.61 2.87
CA GLU A 91 -5.96 -16.12 1.86
C GLU A 91 -5.48 -14.87 1.12
N ILE A 92 -4.96 -13.87 1.84
CA ILE A 92 -4.48 -12.62 1.23
C ILE A 92 -3.28 -12.87 0.32
N PHE A 93 -2.34 -13.72 0.76
CA PHE A 93 -1.19 -14.10 -0.06
C PHE A 93 -1.65 -14.85 -1.33
N ASN A 94 -2.57 -15.79 -1.18
CA ASN A 94 -3.13 -16.54 -2.30
C ASN A 94 -3.88 -15.63 -3.27
N ASP A 95 -4.68 -14.66 -2.78
CA ASP A 95 -5.31 -13.64 -3.63
C ASP A 95 -4.26 -12.82 -4.38
N MET A 96 -3.21 -12.37 -3.69
CA MET A 96 -2.11 -11.61 -4.29
C MET A 96 -1.48 -12.34 -5.47
N LYS A 97 -1.22 -13.64 -5.32
CA LYS A 97 -0.66 -14.46 -6.41
C LYS A 97 -1.57 -14.53 -7.64
N ARG A 98 -2.89 -14.34 -7.52
CA ARG A 98 -3.83 -14.37 -8.66
C ARG A 98 -3.75 -13.13 -9.54
N TRP A 99 -3.48 -11.96 -8.97
CA TRP A 99 -3.44 -10.70 -9.72
C TRP A 99 -2.02 -10.14 -9.93
N ASN A 100 -1.02 -10.66 -9.20
CA ASN A 100 0.37 -10.37 -9.50
C ASN A 100 0.76 -11.00 -10.84
N ASN A 101 1.64 -10.34 -11.59
CA ASN A 101 2.12 -10.92 -12.84
C ASN A 101 3.03 -12.13 -12.52
N PRO A 102 2.75 -13.32 -13.10
CA PRO A 102 3.46 -14.56 -12.79
C PRO A 102 4.95 -14.54 -13.19
N ALA A 103 5.38 -13.60 -14.03
CA ALA A 103 6.78 -13.37 -14.35
C ALA A 103 7.59 -12.80 -13.16
N PHE A 104 6.92 -12.34 -12.10
CA PHE A 104 7.57 -11.85 -10.89
C PHE A 104 7.41 -12.82 -9.70
N PRO A 105 8.34 -12.81 -8.74
CA PRO A 105 8.36 -13.80 -7.66
C PRO A 105 7.08 -13.83 -6.81
N GLY A 106 6.52 -12.67 -6.45
CA GLY A 106 5.42 -12.57 -5.48
C GLY A 106 5.72 -13.35 -4.21
N GLY A 107 6.87 -13.09 -3.59
CA GLY A 107 7.38 -13.84 -2.43
C GLY A 107 6.67 -13.54 -1.12
N GLY A 108 5.85 -12.49 -1.10
CA GLY A 108 5.02 -12.10 0.05
C GLY A 108 4.06 -10.98 -0.33
N ALA A 109 3.25 -10.56 0.63
CA ALA A 109 2.32 -9.46 0.49
C ALA A 109 2.40 -8.53 1.71
N ALA A 110 2.62 -7.24 1.46
CA ALA A 110 2.50 -6.21 2.47
C ALA A 110 1.04 -5.72 2.51
N VAL A 111 0.38 -5.92 3.65
CA VAL A 111 -1.00 -5.51 3.91
C VAL A 111 -0.96 -4.19 4.68
N LEU A 112 -1.22 -3.09 3.99
CA LEU A 112 -1.36 -1.77 4.61
C LEU A 112 -2.79 -1.61 5.10
N HIS A 113 -2.95 -1.54 6.41
CA HIS A 113 -4.22 -1.25 7.06
C HIS A 113 -4.46 0.26 7.10
N VAL A 114 -5.68 0.67 6.77
CA VAL A 114 -6.09 2.08 6.76
C VAL A 114 -6.22 2.56 8.20
N GLU A 115 -5.51 3.63 8.55
CA GLU A 115 -5.65 4.34 9.82
C GLU A 115 -5.85 5.85 9.61
N GLU A 116 -5.22 6.44 8.60
CA GLU A 116 -5.37 7.85 8.25
C GLU A 116 -5.45 8.02 6.73
N VAL A 117 -6.27 8.97 6.27
CA VAL A 117 -6.43 9.29 4.84
C VAL A 117 -6.38 10.79 4.62
N TYR A 118 -5.59 11.22 3.63
CA TYR A 118 -5.44 12.63 3.28
C TYR A 118 -5.71 12.86 1.80
N CYS A 119 -6.27 14.03 1.46
CA CYS A 119 -6.32 14.58 0.11
C CYS A 119 -5.60 15.94 0.12
N GLY A 120 -4.40 16.01 -0.46
CA GLY A 120 -3.53 17.17 -0.27
C GLY A 120 -3.24 17.42 1.21
N ALA A 121 -3.66 18.58 1.72
CA ALA A 121 -3.52 18.98 3.13
C ALA A 121 -4.71 18.56 4.02
N GLU A 122 -5.85 18.17 3.44
CA GLU A 122 -7.06 17.80 4.17
C GLU A 122 -6.93 16.38 4.72
N LYS A 123 -7.26 16.20 6.01
CA LYS A 123 -7.38 14.88 6.65
C LYS A 123 -8.84 14.42 6.57
N LEU A 124 -9.08 13.38 5.78
CA LEU A 124 -10.41 12.80 5.56
C LEU A 124 -10.74 11.71 6.60
N LEU A 125 -9.70 11.10 7.18
CA LEU A 125 -9.75 10.10 8.23
C LEU A 125 -8.50 10.21 9.11
#